data_AF-A0A1I6TFQ3-F1
#
_entry.id   AF-A0A1I6TFQ3-F1
#
_cell.length_a   1.000
_cell.length_b   1.000
_cell.length_c   1.000
_cell.angle_alpha   90.00
_cell.angle_beta   90.00
_cell.angle_gamma   90.00
#
_symmetry.space_group_name_H-M   'P 1'
#
loop_
_entity.id
_entity.type
_entity.pdbx_description
1 polymer ?
#
loop_
_entity_poly.entity_id
_entity_poly.type
_entity_poly.pdbx_seq_one_letter_code
_entity_poly.pdbx_strand_id
1 'polypeptide(L)'
;MRHPATPAAITGLALALTGAAAAPSPVLAQASRPRAEACAAFRFQPVEFWVDAEAVHPGQTLPLRAVSGLARTASFIPPAIPASCLVDWRIAPTGVATLSDDRLSIMVSPDARIGETLTLEARAPDGPVARHVRAIEDPASPPADAPPPDESGERVLTGLWPQVQIECSGPQPTEPVRELEFRAPGRFWVTFLPFESYRDYWGQADFDPVTSRLTLTVEGGNNVPDSTILSGPARLEDDGRRLVLEGFSLGNAHHRNSGWPCRYVFAR
;
A
#
# COMPACT_ATOMS: atom_id res chain seq x y z
N MET A 1 -69.40 4.19 47.04
CA MET A 1 -70.33 3.19 47.62
C MET A 1 -71.04 2.47 46.48
N ARG A 2 -71.26 1.15 46.61
CA ARG A 2 -72.27 0.32 45.89
C ARG A 2 -72.24 0.28 44.34
N HIS A 3 -71.85 -0.88 43.80
CA HIS A 3 -72.50 -1.55 42.64
C HIS A 3 -73.99 -1.88 42.98
N PRO A 4 -74.91 -2.18 42.03
CA PRO A 4 -74.75 -2.82 40.70
C PRO A 4 -75.27 -1.91 39.54
N ALA A 5 -75.71 -2.30 38.32
CA ALA A 5 -76.11 -3.62 37.77
C ALA A 5 -76.01 -3.75 36.22
N THR A 6 -76.27 -4.98 35.75
CA THR A 6 -76.44 -5.50 34.39
C THR A 6 -77.94 -5.57 33.97
N PRO A 7 -78.33 -6.07 32.76
CA PRO A 7 -77.72 -5.96 31.42
C PRO A 7 -78.76 -5.56 30.34
N ALA A 8 -78.32 -5.37 29.08
CA ALA A 8 -79.19 -5.49 27.90
C ALA A 8 -78.43 -6.14 26.74
N ALA A 9 -79.02 -7.14 26.09
CA ALA A 9 -78.37 -7.92 25.04
C ALA A 9 -78.45 -7.21 23.68
N ILE A 10 -77.36 -7.27 22.90
CA ILE A 10 -77.32 -6.86 21.50
C ILE A 10 -77.21 -8.10 20.63
N THR A 11 -78.17 -8.29 19.74
CA THR A 11 -78.21 -9.38 18.75
C THR A 11 -77.81 -8.86 17.38
N GLY A 12 -76.93 -9.58 16.67
CA GLY A 12 -76.49 -9.27 15.30
C GLY A 12 -75.31 -8.29 15.28
N LEU A 13 -74.23 -8.54 14.54
CA LEU A 13 -74.20 -8.98 13.16
C LEU A 13 -72.90 -9.75 12.87
N ALA A 14 -72.97 -10.89 12.20
CA ALA A 14 -71.77 -11.62 11.78
C ALA A 14 -71.14 -10.94 10.54
N LEU A 15 -70.15 -10.07 10.75
CA LEU A 15 -69.27 -9.63 9.67
C LEU A 15 -68.19 -10.69 9.44
N ALA A 16 -68.16 -11.25 8.23
CA ALA A 16 -67.08 -12.16 7.83
C ALA A 16 -65.76 -11.39 7.74
N LEU A 17 -64.82 -11.72 8.62
CA LEU A 17 -63.42 -11.31 8.46
C LEU A 17 -62.80 -12.07 7.29
N THR A 18 -62.95 -11.52 6.08
CA THR A 18 -62.07 -11.88 4.96
C THR A 18 -60.66 -11.44 5.34
N GLY A 19 -59.86 -12.38 5.84
CA GLY A 19 -58.45 -12.17 6.10
C GLY A 19 -57.72 -11.83 4.81
N ALA A 20 -57.51 -10.54 4.57
CA ALA A 20 -56.54 -10.08 3.59
C ALA A 20 -55.16 -10.48 4.11
N ALA A 21 -54.68 -11.64 3.66
CA ALA A 21 -53.28 -11.99 3.81
C ALA A 21 -52.47 -10.87 3.13
N ALA A 22 -51.78 -10.06 3.95
CA ALA A 22 -50.93 -9.00 3.45
C ALA A 22 -49.80 -9.64 2.64
N ALA A 23 -49.94 -9.63 1.31
CA ALA A 23 -48.88 -10.05 0.42
C ALA A 23 -47.64 -9.19 0.71
N PRO A 24 -46.46 -9.78 0.96
CA PRO A 24 -45.25 -9.00 1.20
C PRO A 24 -44.99 -8.11 -0.01
N SER A 25 -44.85 -6.81 0.24
CA SER A 25 -44.73 -5.81 -0.83
C SER A 25 -43.54 -6.14 -1.75
N PRO A 26 -43.68 -6.08 -3.08
CA PRO A 26 -42.65 -6.53 -4.03
C PRO A 26 -41.41 -5.60 -4.13
N VAL A 27 -41.23 -4.70 -3.18
CA VAL A 27 -40.29 -3.56 -3.24
C VAL A 27 -38.84 -3.95 -2.94
N LEU A 28 -38.58 -5.17 -2.43
CA LEU A 28 -37.22 -5.67 -2.14
C LEU A 28 -36.51 -6.37 -3.32
N ALA A 29 -37.12 -6.46 -4.50
CA ALA A 29 -36.58 -7.23 -5.63
C ALA A 29 -35.79 -6.41 -6.68
N GLN A 30 -35.68 -5.08 -6.54
CA GLN A 30 -35.11 -4.21 -7.59
C GLN A 30 -33.68 -3.69 -7.32
N ALA A 31 -33.19 -3.67 -6.08
CA ALA A 31 -31.84 -3.19 -5.76
C ALA A 31 -30.71 -4.12 -6.26
N SER A 32 -31.00 -5.39 -6.55
CA SER A 32 -30.03 -6.43 -6.91
C SER A 32 -29.86 -6.66 -8.42
N ARG A 33 -30.80 -6.22 -9.26
CA ARG A 33 -30.75 -6.42 -10.72
C ARG A 33 -29.66 -5.62 -11.45
N PRO A 34 -29.42 -4.32 -11.17
CA PRO A 34 -28.45 -3.52 -11.92
C PRO A 34 -27.01 -4.06 -11.81
N ARG A 35 -26.63 -4.56 -10.63
CA ARG A 35 -25.32 -5.18 -10.37
C ARG A 35 -25.18 -6.50 -11.13
N ALA A 36 -26.22 -7.33 -11.19
CA ALA A 36 -26.17 -8.61 -11.91
C ALA A 36 -25.95 -8.43 -13.42
N GLU A 37 -26.60 -7.43 -14.03
CA GLU A 37 -26.47 -7.12 -15.46
C GLU A 37 -25.12 -6.46 -15.78
N ALA A 38 -24.68 -5.48 -14.98
CA ALA A 38 -23.36 -4.86 -15.12
C ALA A 38 -22.21 -5.87 -14.96
N CYS A 39 -22.36 -6.86 -14.08
CA CYS A 39 -21.34 -7.88 -13.86
C CYS A 39 -21.37 -9.05 -14.88
N ALA A 40 -22.43 -9.17 -15.69
CA ALA A 40 -22.54 -10.22 -16.70
C ALA A 40 -21.47 -10.09 -17.80
N ALA A 41 -21.01 -8.87 -18.09
CA ALA A 41 -19.91 -8.61 -19.03
C ALA A 41 -18.57 -9.23 -18.60
N PHE A 42 -18.39 -9.50 -17.31
CA PHE A 42 -17.16 -10.11 -16.76
C PHE A 42 -17.27 -11.63 -16.56
N ARG A 43 -18.38 -12.25 -16.99
CA ARG A 43 -18.60 -13.69 -16.83
C ARG A 43 -17.50 -14.49 -17.54
N PHE A 44 -17.05 -15.59 -16.92
CA PHE A 44 -15.96 -16.45 -17.37
C PHE A 44 -14.57 -15.78 -17.49
N GLN A 45 -14.43 -14.49 -17.19
CA GLN A 45 -13.14 -13.80 -17.30
C GLN A 45 -12.15 -14.36 -16.25
N PRO A 46 -10.89 -14.64 -16.60
CA PRO A 46 -9.83 -14.67 -15.61
C PRO A 46 -9.71 -13.27 -14.99
N VAL A 47 -9.43 -13.22 -13.69
CA VAL A 47 -9.31 -11.98 -12.92
C VAL A 47 -7.91 -11.91 -12.32
N GLU A 48 -7.32 -10.73 -12.33
CA GLU A 48 -6.24 -10.37 -11.43
C GLU A 48 -6.78 -9.32 -10.46
N PHE A 49 -6.51 -9.47 -9.16
CA PHE A 49 -6.97 -8.53 -8.14
C PHE A 49 -5.94 -8.38 -7.02
N TRP A 50 -5.96 -7.22 -6.36
CA TRP A 50 -5.01 -6.84 -5.31
C TRP A 50 -5.61 -5.83 -4.34
N VAL A 51 -4.93 -5.68 -3.18
CA VAL A 51 -5.05 -4.49 -2.35
C VAL A 51 -4.05 -3.44 -2.83
N ASP A 52 -4.47 -2.17 -2.84
CA ASP A 52 -3.66 -1.03 -3.33
C ASP A 52 -2.62 -0.59 -2.28
N ALA A 53 -1.79 -1.53 -1.83
CA ALA A 53 -0.73 -1.32 -0.85
C ALA A 53 0.43 -2.32 -1.03
N GLU A 54 1.64 -1.85 -0.75
CA GLU A 54 2.88 -2.62 -0.78
C GLU A 54 2.98 -3.52 0.46
N ALA A 55 2.79 -2.92 1.64
CA ALA A 55 2.68 -3.59 2.95
C ALA A 55 1.22 -3.56 3.47
N VAL A 56 0.88 -4.51 4.34
CA VAL A 56 -0.46 -4.65 4.95
C VAL A 56 -0.33 -4.66 6.47
N HIS A 57 -1.04 -3.79 7.19
CA HIS A 57 -0.87 -3.60 8.64
C HIS A 57 -2.14 -3.95 9.45
N PRO A 58 -2.01 -4.39 10.71
CA PRO A 58 -3.16 -4.60 11.60
C PRO A 58 -4.04 -3.36 11.74
N GLY A 59 -5.36 -3.54 11.68
CA GLY A 59 -6.36 -2.47 11.73
C GLY A 59 -6.46 -1.58 10.47
N GLN A 60 -5.62 -1.81 9.44
CA GLN A 60 -5.65 -1.02 8.22
C GLN A 60 -6.88 -1.36 7.36
N THR A 61 -7.51 -0.33 6.78
CA THR A 61 -8.52 -0.50 5.72
C THR A 61 -7.86 -0.27 4.36
N LEU A 62 -8.00 -1.24 3.44
CA LEU A 62 -7.32 -1.26 2.15
C LEU A 62 -8.33 -1.37 0.99
N PRO A 63 -8.25 -0.51 -0.04
CA PRO A 63 -9.13 -0.61 -1.20
C PRO A 63 -8.72 -1.80 -2.08
N LEU A 64 -9.73 -2.47 -2.64
CA LEU A 64 -9.57 -3.56 -3.59
C LEU A 64 -9.58 -3.04 -5.02
N ARG A 65 -8.72 -3.62 -5.86
CA ARG A 65 -8.63 -3.41 -7.31
C ARG A 65 -8.77 -4.74 -8.01
N ALA A 66 -9.42 -4.77 -9.17
CA ALA A 66 -9.48 -5.95 -10.03
C ALA A 66 -9.51 -5.56 -11.52
N VAL A 67 -8.94 -6.42 -12.36
CA VAL A 67 -8.89 -6.28 -13.82
C VAL A 67 -9.07 -7.64 -14.49
N SER A 68 -9.41 -7.65 -15.79
CA SER A 68 -9.40 -8.89 -16.56
C SER A 68 -7.96 -9.36 -16.81
N GLY A 69 -7.69 -10.63 -16.52
CA GLY A 69 -6.43 -11.32 -16.81
C GLY A 69 -6.31 -11.80 -18.27
N LEU A 70 -7.25 -11.46 -19.16
CA LEU A 70 -7.10 -11.76 -20.59
C LEU A 70 -5.96 -10.93 -21.18
N ALA A 71 -5.00 -11.61 -21.81
CA ALA A 71 -3.75 -11.01 -22.25
C ALA A 71 -3.95 -9.88 -23.28
N ARG A 72 -3.56 -8.66 -22.88
CA ARG A 72 -2.96 -7.53 -23.65
C ARG A 72 -3.26 -7.43 -25.16
N THR A 73 -4.48 -7.70 -25.59
CA THR A 73 -4.87 -7.65 -27.00
C THR A 73 -5.57 -6.32 -27.29
N ALA A 74 -4.95 -5.52 -28.16
CA ALA A 74 -5.35 -4.18 -28.62
C ALA A 74 -5.25 -2.99 -27.62
N SER A 75 -5.18 -3.20 -26.31
CA SER A 75 -4.95 -2.11 -25.33
C SER A 75 -3.94 -2.50 -24.25
N PHE A 76 -3.02 -1.59 -23.92
CA PHE A 76 -1.99 -1.79 -22.88
C PHE A 76 -2.54 -1.73 -21.43
N ILE A 77 -3.77 -1.24 -21.25
CA ILE A 77 -4.44 -1.17 -19.95
C ILE A 77 -5.52 -2.26 -19.92
N PRO A 78 -5.40 -3.28 -19.04
CA PRO A 78 -6.46 -4.27 -18.84
C PRO A 78 -7.77 -3.60 -18.41
N PRO A 79 -8.94 -4.05 -18.89
CA PRO A 79 -10.21 -3.46 -18.49
C PRO A 79 -10.47 -3.71 -17.00
N ALA A 80 -10.77 -2.64 -16.27
CA ALA A 80 -11.10 -2.71 -14.86
C ALA A 80 -12.38 -3.53 -14.62
N ILE A 81 -12.30 -4.48 -13.70
CA ILE A 81 -13.45 -5.23 -13.19
C ILE A 81 -13.81 -4.58 -11.85
N PRO A 82 -15.04 -4.08 -11.66
CA PRO A 82 -15.48 -3.64 -10.34
C PRO A 82 -15.31 -4.78 -9.33
N ALA A 83 -14.59 -4.57 -8.22
CA ALA A 83 -14.41 -5.60 -7.18
C ALA A 83 -15.77 -6.12 -6.63
N SER A 84 -16.78 -5.26 -6.70
CA SER A 84 -18.19 -5.55 -6.45
C SER A 84 -18.79 -6.66 -7.34
N CYS A 85 -18.22 -6.94 -8.52
CA CYS A 85 -18.60 -8.04 -9.40
C CYS A 85 -17.95 -9.38 -9.05
N LEU A 86 -16.96 -9.40 -8.16
CA LEU A 86 -16.33 -10.64 -7.73
C LEU A 86 -17.22 -11.38 -6.72
N VAL A 87 -17.22 -12.71 -6.86
CA VAL A 87 -18.03 -13.67 -6.11
C VAL A 87 -17.15 -14.73 -5.46
N ASP A 88 -17.75 -15.51 -4.55
CA ASP A 88 -17.11 -16.59 -3.79
C ASP A 88 -15.83 -16.17 -3.04
N TRP A 89 -15.86 -14.95 -2.50
CA TRP A 89 -14.78 -14.40 -1.68
C TRP A 89 -14.43 -15.32 -0.51
N ARG A 90 -13.14 -15.57 -0.34
CA ARG A 90 -12.56 -16.23 0.83
C ARG A 90 -11.39 -15.40 1.34
N ILE A 91 -11.28 -15.33 2.66
CA ILE A 91 -10.18 -14.70 3.37
C ILE A 91 -9.60 -15.77 4.30
N ALA A 92 -8.28 -15.97 4.22
CA ALA A 92 -7.56 -16.93 5.06
C ALA A 92 -6.30 -16.28 5.65
N PRO A 93 -5.95 -16.57 6.92
CA PRO A 93 -6.76 -17.36 7.87
C PRO A 93 -8.05 -16.65 8.32
N THR A 94 -9.02 -17.42 8.82
CA THR A 94 -10.33 -16.88 9.23
C THR A 94 -10.17 -15.85 10.34
N GLY A 95 -10.74 -14.65 10.16
CA GLY A 95 -10.67 -13.55 11.13
C GLY A 95 -9.45 -12.63 10.97
N VAL A 96 -8.51 -12.93 10.06
CA VAL A 96 -7.34 -12.07 9.81
C VAL A 96 -7.72 -10.74 9.14
N ALA A 97 -8.78 -10.75 8.32
CA ALA A 97 -9.35 -9.57 7.70
C ALA A 97 -10.86 -9.80 7.42
N THR A 98 -11.57 -8.70 7.22
CA THR A 98 -13.00 -8.67 6.88
C THR A 98 -13.20 -7.92 5.57
N LEU A 99 -14.14 -8.37 4.74
CA LEU A 99 -14.53 -7.70 3.49
C LEU A 99 -15.66 -6.71 3.81
N SER A 100 -15.61 -5.50 3.23
CA SER A 100 -16.70 -4.53 3.34
C SER A 100 -17.98 -5.02 2.63
N ASP A 101 -19.15 -4.55 3.07
CA ASP A 101 -20.45 -4.95 2.49
C ASP A 101 -20.58 -4.64 0.98
N ASP A 102 -19.98 -3.53 0.53
CA ASP A 102 -19.91 -3.15 -0.88
C ASP A 102 -18.92 -4.00 -1.69
N ARG A 103 -17.95 -4.64 -1.00
CA ARG A 103 -16.79 -5.41 -1.51
C ARG A 103 -15.75 -4.55 -2.22
N LEU A 104 -15.63 -3.28 -1.83
CA LEU A 104 -14.64 -2.33 -2.37
C LEU A 104 -13.38 -2.21 -1.50
N SER A 105 -13.41 -2.72 -0.27
CA SER A 105 -12.25 -2.73 0.63
C SER A 105 -12.21 -3.97 1.52
N ILE A 106 -11.04 -4.23 2.09
CA ILE A 106 -10.89 -5.09 3.27
C ILE A 106 -10.48 -4.23 4.47
N MET A 107 -10.83 -4.68 5.67
CA MET A 107 -10.24 -4.21 6.92
C MET A 107 -9.49 -5.36 7.57
N VAL A 108 -8.17 -5.20 7.70
CA VAL A 108 -7.29 -6.13 8.43
C VAL A 108 -7.66 -6.08 9.90
N SER A 109 -7.72 -7.22 10.57
CA SER A 109 -8.03 -7.26 12.00
C SER A 109 -6.96 -6.49 12.80
N PRO A 110 -7.34 -5.69 13.81
CA PRO A 110 -6.38 -5.14 14.77
C PRO A 110 -5.57 -6.22 15.51
N ASP A 111 -6.15 -7.43 15.65
CA ASP A 111 -5.53 -8.59 16.29
C ASP A 111 -4.75 -9.49 15.31
N ALA A 112 -4.64 -9.10 14.03
CA ALA A 112 -3.89 -9.86 13.03
C ALA A 112 -2.41 -9.90 13.38
N ARG A 113 -1.76 -11.05 13.19
CA ARG A 113 -0.38 -11.24 13.64
C ARG A 113 0.62 -10.72 12.61
N ILE A 114 1.60 -9.94 13.07
CA ILE A 114 2.76 -9.57 12.27
C ILE A 114 3.50 -10.86 11.86
N GLY A 115 3.91 -10.95 10.59
CA GLY A 115 4.46 -12.16 9.95
C GLY A 115 3.42 -13.17 9.47
N GLU A 116 2.13 -12.99 9.79
CA GLU A 116 1.05 -13.82 9.22
C GLU A 116 0.80 -13.46 7.75
N THR A 117 0.32 -14.42 6.96
CA THR A 117 0.05 -14.22 5.53
C THR A 117 -1.46 -14.09 5.29
N LEU A 118 -1.90 -12.89 4.91
CA LEU A 118 -3.23 -12.66 4.35
C LEU A 118 -3.31 -13.31 2.96
N THR A 119 -4.20 -14.29 2.81
CA THR A 119 -4.64 -14.81 1.51
C THR A 119 -6.07 -14.35 1.24
N LEU A 120 -6.28 -13.73 0.08
CA LEU A 120 -7.59 -13.44 -0.49
C LEU A 120 -7.81 -14.34 -1.70
N GLU A 121 -9.00 -14.93 -1.83
CA GLU A 121 -9.44 -15.62 -3.04
C GLU A 121 -10.79 -15.07 -3.49
N ALA A 122 -10.98 -14.92 -4.80
CA ALA A 122 -12.23 -14.49 -5.40
C ALA A 122 -12.28 -14.91 -6.87
N ARG A 123 -13.44 -14.81 -7.52
CA ARG A 123 -13.56 -15.02 -8.97
C ARG A 123 -14.59 -14.08 -9.60
N ALA A 124 -14.46 -13.85 -10.90
CA ALA A 124 -15.59 -13.37 -11.68
C ALA A 124 -16.70 -14.45 -11.76
N PRO A 125 -17.95 -14.09 -12.06
CA PRO A 125 -19.05 -15.05 -12.19
C PRO A 125 -18.69 -16.15 -13.21
N ASP A 126 -18.73 -17.41 -12.77
CA ASP A 126 -18.35 -18.60 -13.55
C ASP A 126 -16.91 -18.61 -14.11
N GLY A 127 -16.04 -17.70 -13.66
CA GLY A 127 -14.61 -17.66 -13.99
C GLY A 127 -13.75 -18.56 -13.09
N PRO A 128 -12.44 -18.64 -13.37
CA PRO A 128 -11.47 -19.31 -12.51
C PRO A 128 -11.27 -18.53 -11.19
N VAL A 129 -10.82 -19.21 -10.15
CA VAL A 129 -10.43 -18.58 -8.88
C VAL A 129 -9.09 -17.88 -9.06
N ALA A 130 -9.08 -16.59 -8.75
CA ALA A 130 -7.89 -15.78 -8.58
C ALA A 130 -7.48 -15.78 -7.09
N ARG A 131 -6.18 -15.67 -6.83
CA ARG A 131 -5.62 -15.65 -5.48
C ARG A 131 -4.64 -14.48 -5.35
N HIS A 132 -4.80 -13.71 -4.29
CA HIS A 132 -3.91 -12.63 -3.90
C HIS A 132 -3.31 -12.93 -2.51
N VAL A 133 -2.05 -12.60 -2.30
CA VAL A 133 -1.29 -12.98 -1.10
C VAL A 133 -0.42 -11.79 -0.65
N ARG A 134 -0.47 -11.47 0.65
CA ARG A 134 0.34 -10.43 1.29
C ARG A 134 0.77 -10.87 2.69
N ALA A 135 1.97 -10.49 3.10
CA ALA A 135 2.37 -10.56 4.51
C ALA A 135 1.69 -9.44 5.30
N ILE A 136 1.46 -9.67 6.59
CA ILE A 136 1.03 -8.65 7.54
C ILE A 136 2.27 -8.17 8.27
N GLU A 137 2.54 -6.88 8.18
CA GLU A 137 3.77 -6.23 8.61
C GLU A 137 3.47 -5.27 9.77
N ASP A 138 4.44 -5.05 10.65
CA ASP A 138 4.34 -3.98 11.65
C ASP A 138 4.28 -2.64 10.90
N PRO A 139 3.40 -1.69 11.22
CA PRO A 139 3.49 -0.32 10.68
C PRO A 139 4.82 0.38 11.03
N ALA A 140 5.61 -0.14 11.97
CA ALA A 140 6.99 0.26 12.24
C ALA A 140 8.06 -0.62 11.56
N SER A 141 7.68 -1.72 10.89
CA SER A 141 8.60 -2.50 10.06
C SER A 141 8.93 -1.73 8.78
N PRO A 142 10.20 -1.76 8.32
CA PRO A 142 10.51 -1.34 6.97
C PRO A 142 9.92 -2.37 5.96
N PRO A 143 9.79 -2.03 4.65
CA PRO A 143 9.12 -2.86 3.65
C PRO A 143 9.64 -4.31 3.59
N ALA A 144 8.88 -5.26 3.04
CA ALA A 144 9.33 -6.66 2.89
C ALA A 144 10.69 -6.83 2.16
N ASP A 145 11.04 -5.93 1.26
CA ASP A 145 12.34 -5.86 0.55
C ASP A 145 13.42 -5.09 1.33
N ALA A 146 13.13 -4.68 2.57
CA ALA A 146 14.09 -4.22 3.55
C ALA A 146 14.59 -5.43 4.37
N PRO A 147 15.88 -5.75 4.29
CA PRO A 147 16.52 -6.80 5.07
C PRO A 147 16.35 -6.61 6.60
N PRO A 148 16.60 -7.65 7.42
CA PRO A 148 16.26 -7.61 8.83
C PRO A 148 17.01 -6.49 9.57
N PRO A 149 16.37 -5.86 10.58
CA PRO A 149 17.07 -4.95 11.49
C PRO A 149 18.18 -5.73 12.21
N ASP A 150 19.28 -5.04 12.50
CA ASP A 150 20.30 -5.57 13.39
C ASP A 150 19.82 -5.51 14.86
N GLU A 151 20.46 -6.26 15.75
CA GLU A 151 20.03 -6.41 17.15
C GLU A 151 20.27 -5.13 18.00
N SER A 152 20.73 -4.04 17.37
CA SER A 152 21.31 -2.86 18.03
C SER A 152 20.30 -1.75 18.35
N GLY A 153 19.15 -1.69 17.65
CA GLY A 153 18.19 -0.59 17.79
C GLY A 153 18.76 0.78 17.38
N GLU A 154 19.63 0.79 16.37
CA GLU A 154 20.46 1.93 16.02
C GLU A 154 19.68 3.09 15.36
N ARG A 155 20.29 4.28 15.28
CA ARG A 155 19.75 5.43 14.51
C ARG A 155 19.90 5.18 13.01
N VAL A 156 19.01 4.34 12.48
CA VAL A 156 19.07 3.90 11.09
C VAL A 156 18.81 5.09 10.14
N LEU A 157 19.68 5.27 9.16
CA LEU A 157 19.48 6.23 8.07
C LEU A 157 18.39 5.78 7.07
N THR A 158 17.73 4.64 7.31
CA THR A 158 16.74 4.03 6.41
C THR A 158 15.60 4.98 6.04
N GLY A 159 15.26 4.94 4.75
CA GLY A 159 14.21 5.75 4.15
C GLY A 159 14.66 6.37 2.83
N LEU A 160 13.71 7.04 2.18
CA LEU A 160 13.94 7.86 1.01
C LEU A 160 14.23 9.31 1.44
N TRP A 161 15.30 9.87 0.88
CA TRP A 161 15.82 11.20 1.21
C TRP A 161 15.95 12.05 -0.06
N PRO A 162 14.94 12.87 -0.39
CA PRO A 162 15.03 13.87 -1.46
C PRO A 162 15.95 15.05 -1.07
N GLN A 163 16.83 15.47 -1.98
CA GLN A 163 17.72 16.62 -1.74
C GLN A 163 16.91 17.93 -1.69
N VAL A 164 17.13 18.72 -0.64
CA VAL A 164 16.50 20.04 -0.46
C VAL A 164 17.48 21.21 -0.51
N GLN A 165 18.78 20.97 -0.25
CA GLN A 165 19.83 22.00 -0.30
C GLN A 165 21.18 21.35 -0.62
N ILE A 166 22.04 22.08 -1.32
CA ILE A 166 23.42 21.69 -1.61
C ILE A 166 24.33 22.93 -1.58
N GLU A 167 25.48 22.80 -0.92
CA GLU A 167 26.50 23.84 -0.82
C GLU A 167 27.87 23.22 -1.09
N CYS A 168 28.53 23.58 -2.19
CA CYS A 168 29.81 23.02 -2.58
C CYS A 168 30.95 24.03 -2.38
N SER A 169 32.14 23.51 -2.07
CA SER A 169 33.39 24.29 -2.04
C SER A 169 33.87 24.74 -3.42
N GLY A 170 33.34 24.14 -4.48
CA GLY A 170 33.54 24.50 -5.89
C GLY A 170 32.22 24.54 -6.67
N PRO A 171 32.24 24.34 -8.00
CA PRO A 171 31.03 24.31 -8.82
C PRO A 171 30.02 23.28 -8.32
N GLN A 172 28.76 23.70 -8.14
CA GLN A 172 27.68 22.81 -7.72
C GLN A 172 27.24 21.88 -8.87
N PRO A 173 26.87 20.62 -8.56
CA PRO A 173 26.09 19.77 -9.46
C PRO A 173 24.86 20.50 -10.00
N THR A 174 24.61 20.34 -11.30
CA THR A 174 23.45 20.90 -12.01
C THR A 174 22.21 20.03 -11.85
N GLU A 175 22.39 18.72 -11.63
CA GLU A 175 21.31 17.78 -11.34
C GLU A 175 21.30 17.41 -9.83
N PRO A 176 20.18 17.65 -9.11
CA PRO A 176 20.07 17.28 -7.71
C PRO A 176 19.85 15.78 -7.54
N VAL A 177 20.30 15.22 -6.42
CA VAL A 177 19.93 13.86 -6.01
C VAL A 177 18.45 13.86 -5.60
N ARG A 178 17.57 13.39 -6.48
CA ARG A 178 16.12 13.36 -6.20
C ARG A 178 15.74 12.24 -5.24
N GLU A 179 16.51 11.16 -5.26
CA GLU A 179 16.36 10.02 -4.38
C GLU A 179 17.74 9.60 -3.87
N LEU A 180 18.03 9.86 -2.60
CA LEU A 180 19.02 9.09 -1.84
C LEU A 180 18.24 8.10 -1.00
N GLU A 181 18.33 6.81 -1.29
CA GLU A 181 17.56 5.78 -0.59
C GLU A 181 18.50 4.91 0.23
N PHE A 182 18.21 4.75 1.53
CA PHE A 182 18.85 3.77 2.39
C PHE A 182 17.87 2.66 2.75
N ARG A 183 18.26 1.40 2.56
CA ARG A 183 17.56 0.22 3.09
C ARG A 183 18.50 -0.56 4.00
N ALA A 184 17.97 -1.51 4.76
CA ALA A 184 18.81 -2.47 5.48
C ALA A 184 19.54 -3.45 4.52
N PRO A 185 20.47 -4.28 5.02
CA PRO A 185 21.33 -3.94 6.14
C PRO A 185 22.44 -3.06 5.55
N GLY A 186 22.34 -1.75 5.70
CA GLY A 186 23.31 -0.83 5.10
C GLY A 186 23.38 -0.92 3.58
N ARG A 187 22.25 -0.84 2.87
CA ARG A 187 22.19 -0.67 1.41
C ARG A 187 21.88 0.77 1.05
N PHE A 188 22.44 1.27 -0.05
CA PHE A 188 22.01 2.54 -0.62
C PHE A 188 21.81 2.51 -2.13
N TRP A 189 20.98 3.44 -2.60
CA TRP A 189 20.82 3.81 -4.00
C TRP A 189 20.80 5.33 -4.14
N VAL A 190 21.25 5.82 -5.30
CA VAL A 190 21.13 7.21 -5.72
C VAL A 190 20.40 7.26 -7.07
N THR A 191 19.44 8.18 -7.18
CA THR A 191 18.74 8.51 -8.43
C THR A 191 18.71 10.03 -8.63
N PHE A 192 19.20 10.50 -9.78
CA PHE A 192 19.07 11.91 -10.20
C PHE A 192 17.77 12.16 -10.96
N LEU A 193 17.28 11.16 -11.70
CA LEU A 193 16.04 11.20 -12.51
C LEU A 193 15.19 9.94 -12.27
N PRO A 194 14.23 9.96 -11.34
CA PRO A 194 13.42 8.79 -11.01
C PRO A 194 12.41 8.49 -12.13
N PHE A 195 12.44 7.24 -12.60
CA PHE A 195 11.53 6.71 -13.60
C PHE A 195 11.41 5.19 -13.41
N GLU A 196 10.20 4.69 -13.14
CA GLU A 196 9.94 3.28 -12.82
C GLU A 196 10.95 2.74 -11.76
N SER A 197 11.66 1.65 -12.05
CA SER A 197 12.70 1.08 -11.18
C SER A 197 14.12 1.56 -11.51
N TYR A 198 14.29 2.69 -12.21
CA TYR A 198 15.61 3.23 -12.56
C TYR A 198 16.35 3.73 -11.31
N ARG A 199 17.66 3.47 -11.30
CA ARG A 199 18.63 3.86 -10.26
C ARG A 199 19.95 4.20 -10.96
N ASP A 200 20.58 5.31 -10.62
CA ASP A 200 21.86 5.70 -11.24
C ASP A 200 23.00 4.82 -10.73
N TYR A 201 23.16 4.70 -9.41
CA TYR A 201 24.15 3.80 -8.80
C TYR A 201 23.75 3.35 -7.39
N TRP A 202 24.38 2.29 -6.90
CA TRP A 202 24.02 1.61 -5.66
C TRP A 202 25.19 0.86 -5.03
N GLY A 203 25.00 0.44 -3.77
CA GLY A 203 25.93 -0.45 -3.08
C GLY A 203 25.67 -0.50 -1.57
N GLN A 204 26.74 -0.51 -0.80
CA GLN A 204 26.71 -0.62 0.67
C GLN A 204 26.90 0.74 1.35
N ALA A 205 26.22 0.95 2.48
CA ALA A 205 26.26 2.12 3.33
C ALA A 205 26.56 1.67 4.77
N ASP A 206 27.73 2.04 5.24
CA ASP A 206 28.22 1.77 6.60
C ASP A 206 28.14 3.06 7.41
N PHE A 207 27.36 3.08 8.49
CA PHE A 207 27.20 4.25 9.36
C PHE A 207 27.61 3.91 10.78
N ASP A 208 28.68 4.55 11.25
CA ASP A 208 29.11 4.49 12.65
C ASP A 208 28.45 5.63 13.43
N PRO A 209 27.51 5.36 14.36
CA PRO A 209 26.85 6.40 15.14
C PRO A 209 27.75 7.02 16.23
N VAL A 210 28.85 6.35 16.61
CA VAL A 210 29.81 6.82 17.62
C VAL A 210 30.68 7.93 17.03
N THR A 211 31.18 7.74 15.80
CA THR A 211 31.91 8.80 15.07
C THR A 211 31.01 9.67 14.19
N SER A 212 29.72 9.32 14.06
CA SER A 212 28.76 9.94 13.13
C SER A 212 29.29 9.97 11.69
N ARG A 213 29.97 8.90 11.27
CA ARG A 213 30.60 8.79 9.95
C ARG A 213 29.81 7.81 9.09
N LEU A 214 29.44 8.25 7.89
CA LEU A 214 28.86 7.42 6.84
C LEU A 214 29.91 7.14 5.77
N THR A 215 29.94 5.91 5.27
CA THR A 215 30.76 5.47 4.13
C THR A 215 29.89 4.72 3.13
N LEU A 216 29.82 5.19 1.90
CA LEU A 216 29.12 4.55 0.79
C LEU A 216 30.13 3.86 -0.14
N THR A 217 29.96 2.57 -0.36
CA THR A 217 30.79 1.77 -1.27
C THR A 217 29.94 1.38 -2.48
N VAL A 218 30.25 1.92 -3.65
CA VAL A 218 29.54 1.59 -4.89
C VAL A 218 29.87 0.16 -5.31
N GLU A 219 28.83 -0.63 -5.56
CA GLU A 219 28.94 -2.00 -6.11
C GLU A 219 28.51 -2.07 -7.58
N GLY A 220 27.68 -1.12 -8.04
CA GLY A 220 27.21 -1.07 -9.41
C GLY A 220 26.38 0.18 -9.71
N GLY A 221 26.00 0.34 -10.96
CA GLY A 221 25.15 1.44 -11.42
C GLY A 221 24.88 1.39 -12.90
N ASN A 222 23.80 2.05 -13.32
CA ASN A 222 23.55 2.40 -14.72
C ASN A 222 24.36 3.65 -15.13
N ASN A 223 24.74 4.48 -14.16
CA ASN A 223 25.43 5.76 -14.32
C ASN A 223 26.25 6.08 -13.07
N VAL A 224 27.41 5.43 -12.92
CA VAL A 224 28.35 5.66 -11.80
C VAL A 224 29.23 6.87 -12.12
N PRO A 225 29.28 7.93 -11.29
CA PRO A 225 30.10 9.11 -11.58
C PRO A 225 31.61 8.85 -11.39
N ASP A 226 32.44 9.27 -12.35
CA ASP A 226 33.90 9.05 -12.38
C ASP A 226 34.69 9.62 -11.19
N SER A 227 34.11 10.55 -10.44
CA SER A 227 34.76 11.22 -9.30
C SER A 227 33.72 11.45 -8.23
N THR A 228 33.86 10.78 -7.08
CA THR A 228 32.93 10.90 -5.96
C THR A 228 33.69 10.98 -4.64
N ILE A 229 33.07 11.59 -3.64
CA ILE A 229 33.55 11.57 -2.24
C ILE A 229 32.41 10.97 -1.44
N LEU A 230 32.59 9.72 -1.03
CA LEU A 230 31.51 8.89 -0.50
C LEU A 230 31.68 8.55 0.97
N SER A 231 32.58 9.22 1.69
CA SER A 231 32.80 8.99 3.12
C SER A 231 33.05 10.29 3.87
N GLY A 232 32.24 10.56 4.89
CA GLY A 232 32.26 11.82 5.64
C GLY A 232 31.25 11.83 6.80
N PRO A 233 31.17 12.93 7.57
CA PRO A 233 30.19 13.07 8.64
C PRO A 233 28.75 13.06 8.10
N ALA A 234 27.89 12.27 8.72
CA ALA A 234 26.46 12.22 8.47
C ALA A 234 25.70 12.42 9.79
N ARG A 235 24.66 13.25 9.76
CA ARG A 235 23.84 13.56 10.95
C ARG A 235 22.37 13.68 10.63
N LEU A 236 21.56 13.18 11.54
CA LEU A 236 20.13 13.38 11.57
C LEU A 236 19.80 14.62 12.43
N GLU A 237 19.07 15.55 11.83
CA GLU A 237 18.49 16.76 12.44
C GLU A 237 16.95 16.64 12.43
N ASP A 238 16.27 17.59 13.08
CA ASP A 238 14.79 17.72 13.09
C ASP A 238 14.06 16.40 13.44
N ASP A 239 14.41 15.80 14.59
CA ASP A 239 13.92 14.50 15.07
C ASP A 239 14.06 13.35 14.02
N GLY A 240 15.11 13.43 13.20
CA GLY A 240 15.36 12.46 12.13
C GLY A 240 14.51 12.69 10.89
N ARG A 241 14.02 13.91 10.64
CA ARG A 241 13.36 14.29 9.37
C ARG A 241 14.30 14.96 8.39
N ARG A 242 15.50 15.34 8.82
CA ARG A 242 16.52 16.02 8.00
C ARG A 242 17.84 15.28 8.09
N LEU A 243 18.40 14.88 6.95
CA LEU A 243 19.71 14.24 6.85
C LEU A 243 20.70 15.26 6.28
N VAL A 244 21.81 15.49 6.97
CA VAL A 244 22.91 16.32 6.50
C VAL A 244 24.15 15.47 6.29
N LEU A 245 24.71 15.53 5.08
CA LEU A 245 25.96 14.88 4.70
C LEU A 245 27.02 15.96 4.46
N GLU A 246 28.10 15.97 5.24
CA GLU A 246 29.14 17.00 5.18
C GLU A 246 30.37 16.48 4.41
N GLY A 247 30.82 17.22 3.39
CA GLY A 247 32.04 16.90 2.64
C GLY A 247 31.91 15.80 1.57
N PHE A 248 30.70 15.41 1.20
CA PHE A 248 30.43 14.39 0.18
C PHE A 248 30.47 14.97 -1.25
N SER A 249 30.60 14.12 -2.25
CA SER A 249 30.37 14.45 -3.66
C SER A 249 29.68 13.25 -4.30
N LEU A 250 28.37 13.36 -4.51
CA LEU A 250 27.50 12.26 -4.96
C LEU A 250 27.39 12.15 -6.49
N GLY A 251 28.06 13.01 -7.25
CA GLY A 251 27.97 13.04 -8.71
C GLY A 251 27.22 14.25 -9.27
N ASN A 252 27.06 14.25 -10.59
CA ASN A 252 26.29 15.22 -11.35
C ASN A 252 25.63 14.55 -12.57
N ALA A 253 24.89 13.45 -12.33
CA ALA A 253 24.20 12.66 -13.34
C ALA A 253 25.07 12.34 -14.58
N HIS A 254 24.66 12.77 -15.78
CA HIS A 254 25.37 12.52 -17.05
C HIS A 254 26.43 13.59 -17.38
N HIS A 255 26.63 14.56 -16.50
CA HIS A 255 27.68 15.56 -16.63
C HIS A 255 28.97 15.10 -15.93
N ARG A 256 30.12 15.62 -16.38
CA ARG A 256 31.39 15.39 -15.67
C ARG A 256 31.25 15.89 -14.23
N ASN A 257 31.34 14.98 -13.25
CA ASN A 257 31.42 15.45 -11.87
C ASN A 257 32.76 16.15 -11.65
N SER A 258 32.70 17.27 -10.95
CA SER A 258 33.86 18.09 -10.60
C SER A 258 34.54 17.59 -9.32
N GLY A 259 33.92 16.66 -8.59
CA GLY A 259 34.50 15.95 -7.45
C GLY A 259 34.71 16.80 -6.19
N TRP A 260 34.19 18.03 -6.15
CA TRP A 260 34.36 18.91 -4.99
C TRP A 260 33.53 18.41 -3.79
N PRO A 261 34.06 18.53 -2.57
CA PRO A 261 33.29 18.26 -1.37
C PRO A 261 32.19 19.31 -1.21
N CYS A 262 30.99 18.80 -0.93
CA CYS A 262 29.76 19.53 -0.74
C CYS A 262 29.09 19.10 0.58
N ARG A 263 28.34 20.03 1.14
CA ARG A 263 27.33 19.79 2.15
C ARG A 263 26.00 19.54 1.43
N TYR A 264 25.45 18.34 1.57
CA TYR A 264 24.10 18.01 1.11
C TYR A 264 23.13 18.04 2.29
N VAL A 265 21.91 18.49 2.03
CA VAL A 265 20.78 18.34 2.95
C VAL A 265 19.65 17.65 2.21
N PHE A 266 19.07 16.66 2.87
CA PHE A 266 17.87 15.94 2.44
C PHE A 266 16.80 16.04 3.52
N ALA A 267 15.52 15.97 3.15
CA ALA A 267 14.41 16.00 4.11
C ALA A 267 13.20 15.18 3.66
N ARG A 268 12.47 14.63 4.63
CA ARG A 268 11.27 13.79 4.45
C ARG A 268 10.05 14.35 5.19
#